data_AF-A0A059CNZ5-F1
#
_entry.id   AF-A0A059CNZ5-F1
#
_cell.length_a   1.000
_cell.length_b   1.000
_cell.length_c   1.000
_cell.angle_alpha   90.00
_cell.angle_beta   90.00
_cell.angle_gamma   90.00
#
_symmetry.space_group_name_H-M   'P 1'
#
loop_
_entity.id
_entity.type
_entity.pdbx_description
1 polymer ?
#
loop_
_entity_poly.entity_id
_entity_poly.type
_entity_poly.pdbx_seq_one_letter_code
_entity_poly.pdbx_strand_id
1 'polypeptide(L)'
;MVHLFRTLSHAPLSSPGARSTALFVVAVPNYFSPDDFIRFCGPRIDDVSELRFIRNDGMEDRYSVLIELTDQKAADGFFCTFNGKNFSPAE
;
A
#
# COMPACT_ATOMS: atom_id res chain seq x y z
N MET A 1 11.23 -15.83 -11.02
CA MET A 1 11.91 -15.14 -9.90
C MET A 1 10.94 -15.11 -8.73
N VAL A 2 11.38 -15.49 -7.52
CA VAL A 2 10.47 -15.59 -6.35
C VAL A 2 10.62 -14.34 -5.50
N HIS A 3 9.49 -13.71 -5.16
CA HIS A 3 9.42 -12.58 -4.23
C HIS A 3 8.76 -13.06 -2.93
N LEU A 4 9.53 -13.15 -1.84
CA LEU A 4 9.02 -13.57 -0.53
C LEU A 4 8.75 -12.35 0.34
N PHE A 5 7.52 -12.21 0.81
CA PHE A 5 7.12 -11.22 1.82
C PHE A 5 6.71 -11.95 3.10
N ARG A 6 7.26 -11.55 4.24
CA ARG A 6 6.90 -12.10 5.56
C ARG A 6 6.67 -10.95 6.54
N THR A 7 5.41 -10.68 6.88
CA THR A 7 5.03 -9.91 8.07
C THR A 7 4.70 -10.91 9.17
N LEU A 8 5.57 -11.06 10.16
CA LEU A 8 5.33 -11.93 11.32
C LEU A 8 4.71 -11.12 12.47
N SER A 9 3.39 -11.26 12.63
CA SER A 9 2.81 -11.40 13.96
C SER A 9 1.56 -12.26 13.84
N HIS A 10 1.69 -13.53 14.22
CA HIS A 10 0.59 -14.49 14.36
C HIS A 10 -0.24 -14.12 15.60
N ALA A 11 -0.84 -12.94 15.57
CA ALA A 11 -1.79 -12.48 16.55
C ALA A 11 -3.08 -12.16 15.78
N PRO A 12 -4.27 -12.56 16.27
CA PRO A 12 -5.53 -12.19 15.61
C PRO A 12 -5.54 -10.69 15.29
N LEU A 13 -6.12 -10.25 14.17
CA LEU A 13 -6.16 -8.83 13.74
C LEU A 13 -6.57 -7.86 14.87
N SER A 14 -7.31 -8.35 15.86
CA SER A 14 -7.74 -7.63 17.07
C SER A 14 -6.65 -7.50 18.17
N SER A 15 -5.45 -8.02 17.97
CA SER A 15 -4.39 -8.05 18.97
C SER A 15 -3.47 -6.85 18.83
N PRO A 16 -3.06 -6.21 19.93
CA PRO A 16 -2.14 -5.07 19.87
C PRO A 16 -0.76 -5.39 19.27
N GLY A 17 -0.39 -6.68 19.16
CA GLY A 17 0.83 -7.17 18.50
C GLY A 17 0.69 -7.55 17.02
N ALA A 18 -0.51 -7.54 16.45
CA ALA A 18 -0.76 -7.73 15.00
C ALA A 18 -0.59 -6.42 14.18
N ARG A 19 -0.30 -5.32 14.89
CA ARG A 19 -0.20 -3.97 14.35
C ARG A 19 1.13 -3.81 13.63
N SER A 20 1.06 -3.54 12.33
CA SER A 20 2.21 -3.29 11.46
C SER A 20 2.07 -1.90 10.84
N THR A 21 3.21 -1.22 10.70
CA THR A 21 3.34 0.04 9.97
C THR A 21 3.34 -0.17 8.44
N ALA A 22 3.28 -1.41 7.98
CA ALA A 22 3.29 -1.77 6.58
C ALA A 22 1.87 -2.00 6.05
N LEU A 23 1.54 -1.40 4.90
CA LEU A 23 0.29 -1.63 4.17
C LEU A 23 0.57 -2.19 2.78
N PHE A 24 -0.21 -3.20 2.39
CA PHE A 24 -0.11 -3.80 1.05
C PHE A 24 -1.32 -3.40 0.21
N VAL A 25 -1.09 -2.54 -0.77
CA VAL A 25 -2.10 -2.11 -1.74
C VAL A 25 -2.09 -3.08 -2.91
N VAL A 26 -3.22 -3.73 -3.12
CA VAL A 26 -3.43 -4.70 -4.19
C VAL A 26 -4.16 -4.08 -5.37
N ALA A 27 -3.90 -4.60 -6.57
CA ALA A 27 -4.65 -4.29 -7.78
C ALA A 27 -4.67 -2.81 -8.17
N VAL A 28 -3.53 -2.13 -8.04
CA VAL A 28 -3.37 -0.79 -8.62
C VAL A 28 -3.33 -0.93 -10.15
N PRO A 29 -4.18 -0.22 -10.92
CA PRO A 29 -4.22 -0.37 -12.38
C PRO A 29 -2.89 0.05 -13.02
N ASN A 30 -2.40 -0.67 -14.04
CA ASN A 30 -1.12 -0.33 -14.69
C ASN A 30 -1.12 1.01 -15.45
N TYR A 31 -2.29 1.56 -15.79
CA TYR A 31 -2.38 2.92 -16.33
C TYR A 31 -2.10 3.99 -15.25
N PHE A 32 -2.14 3.62 -13.98
CA PHE A 32 -1.82 4.49 -12.86
C PHE A 32 -0.30 4.49 -12.68
N SER A 33 0.36 5.61 -13.02
CA SER A 33 1.81 5.69 -12.89
C SER A 33 2.25 5.74 -11.41
N PRO A 34 3.52 5.46 -11.09
CA PRO A 34 4.05 5.70 -9.75
C PRO A 34 3.82 7.14 -9.27
N ASP A 35 3.97 8.13 -10.14
CA ASP A 35 3.73 9.55 -9.85
C ASP A 35 2.24 9.85 -9.58
N ASP A 36 1.33 9.23 -10.34
CA ASP A 36 -0.12 9.32 -10.07
C ASP A 36 -0.47 8.68 -8.73
N PHE A 37 0.18 7.56 -8.38
CA PHE A 37 0.01 6.93 -7.08
C PHE A 37 0.48 7.83 -5.93
N ILE A 38 1.63 8.47 -6.08
CA ILE A 38 2.14 9.44 -5.10
C ILE A 38 1.17 10.62 -4.95
N ARG A 39 0.64 11.14 -6.06
CA ARG A 39 -0.37 12.21 -6.05
C ARG A 39 -1.68 11.78 -5.40
N PHE A 40 -2.11 10.54 -5.63
CA PHE A 40 -3.31 9.96 -5.04
C PHE A 40 -3.22 9.86 -3.51
N CYS A 41 -2.03 9.54 -2.98
CA CYS A 41 -1.77 9.57 -1.54
C CYS A 41 -1.95 10.97 -0.93
N GLY A 42 -1.84 12.03 -1.74
CA GLY A 42 -2.07 13.41 -1.34
C GLY A 42 -1.20 13.81 -0.13
N PRO A 43 -1.73 14.54 0.85
CA PRO A 43 -0.95 15.01 2.01
C PRO A 43 -0.47 13.86 2.91
N ARG A 44 -1.08 12.67 2.85
CA ARG A 44 -0.66 11.50 3.63
C ARG A 44 0.62 10.85 3.12
N ILE A 45 1.16 11.31 2.00
CA ILE A 45 2.48 10.88 1.53
C ILE A 45 3.60 11.27 2.50
N ASP A 46 3.41 12.33 3.30
CA ASP A 46 4.39 12.76 4.32
C ASP A 46 4.58 11.71 5.42
N ASP A 47 3.54 10.90 5.68
CA ASP A 47 3.57 9.80 6.64
C ASP A 47 4.23 8.52 6.06
N VAL A 48 4.62 8.52 4.77
CA VAL A 48 5.18 7.36 4.08
C VAL A 48 6.71 7.42 4.09
N SER A 49 7.32 6.40 4.68
CA SER A 49 8.78 6.24 4.72
C SER A 49 9.33 5.57 3.46
N GLU A 50 8.59 4.60 2.91
CA GLU A 50 9.03 3.87 1.71
C GLU A 50 7.83 3.41 0.87
N LEU A 51 7.98 3.53 -0.46
CA LEU A 51 7.08 2.93 -1.44
C LEU A 51 7.83 1.91 -2.29
N ARG A 52 7.33 0.67 -2.33
CA ARG A 52 7.83 -0.40 -3.20
C ARG A 52 6.77 -0.80 -4.21
N PHE A 53 7.01 -0.47 -5.47
CA PHE A 53 6.19 -0.86 -6.61
C PHE A 53 6.55 -2.28 -7.08
N ILE A 54 5.60 -3.19 -7.05
CA ILE A 54 5.79 -4.61 -7.32
C ILE A 54 4.99 -4.97 -8.58
N ARG A 55 5.69 -5.20 -9.69
CA ARG A 55 5.11 -5.66 -10.96
C ARG A 55 5.41 -7.14 -11.14
N ASN A 56 4.37 -7.91 -11.48
CA ASN A 56 4.50 -9.34 -11.73
C ASN A 56 4.41 -9.59 -13.24
N ASP A 57 5.35 -10.35 -13.80
CA ASP A 57 5.55 -10.54 -15.25
C ASP A 57 4.33 -11.14 -16.01
N GLY A 58 3.31 -11.62 -15.29
CA GLY A 58 2.04 -12.10 -15.85
C GLY A 58 0.79 -11.30 -15.45
N MET A 59 0.95 -10.18 -14.76
CA MET A 59 -0.15 -9.26 -14.40
C MET A 59 0.05 -7.95 -15.17
N GLU A 60 -0.42 -7.93 -16.42
CA GLU A 60 -0.21 -6.81 -17.33
C GLU A 60 -1.18 -5.65 -17.08
N ASP A 61 -2.32 -5.92 -16.43
CA ASP A 61 -3.35 -4.91 -16.15
C ASP A 61 -3.17 -4.21 -14.81
N ARG A 62 -2.37 -4.77 -13.89
CA ARG A 62 -2.24 -4.26 -12.52
C ARG A 62 -0.86 -4.52 -11.89
N TYR A 63 -0.54 -3.72 -10.89
CA TYR A 63 0.61 -3.92 -10.01
C TYR A 63 0.18 -3.78 -8.54
N SER A 64 1.10 -4.10 -7.62
CA SER A 64 0.90 -3.95 -6.18
C SER A 64 1.90 -2.94 -5.61
N VAL A 65 1.53 -2.31 -4.49
CA VAL A 65 2.42 -1.39 -3.78
C VAL A 65 2.52 -1.81 -2.32
N LEU A 66 3.75 -1.97 -1.83
CA LEU A 66 4.01 -2.06 -0.40
C LEU A 66 4.38 -0.66 0.12
N ILE A 67 3.69 -0.23 1.16
CA ILE A 67 3.84 1.07 1.80
C ILE A 67 4.36 0.84 3.20
N GLU A 68 5.51 1.42 3.55
CA GLU A 68 5.98 1.52 4.94
C GLU A 68 5.67 2.92 5.46
N LEU A 69 4.94 3.00 6.59
CA LEU A 69 4.58 4.26 7.23
C LEU A 69 5.44 4.52 8.47
N THR A 70 5.52 5.78 8.88
CA THR A 70 6.34 6.22 10.02
C THR A 70 5.93 5.60 11.34
N ASP A 71 4.64 5.37 11.54
CA ASP A 71 4.09 4.83 12.77
C ASP A 71 2.72 4.18 12.57
N GLN A 72 2.23 3.52 13.62
CA GLN A 72 0.98 2.77 13.55
C GLN A 72 -0.25 3.67 13.31
N LYS A 73 -0.30 4.87 13.90
CA LYS A 73 -1.41 5.81 13.72
C LYS A 73 -1.45 6.32 12.28
N ALA A 74 -0.28 6.56 11.68
CA ALA A 74 -0.16 6.84 10.26
C ALA A 74 -0.74 5.69 9.42
N ALA A 75 -0.33 4.44 9.69
CA ALA A 75 -0.84 3.26 8.99
C ALA A 75 -2.37 3.10 9.11
N ASP A 76 -2.91 3.21 10.32
CA ASP A 76 -4.36 3.15 10.57
C ASP A 76 -5.10 4.28 9.84
N GLY A 77 -4.55 5.50 9.87
CA GLY A 77 -5.11 6.67 9.20
C GLY A 77 -5.11 6.53 7.67
N PHE A 78 -4.01 6.02 7.11
CA PHE A 78 -3.88 5.74 5.68
C PHE A 78 -4.89 4.68 5.25
N PHE A 79 -4.95 3.55 5.97
CA PHE A 79 -5.91 2.48 5.71
C PHE A 79 -7.36 2.99 5.75
N CYS A 80 -7.77 3.68 6.83
CA CYS A 80 -9.12 4.23 6.95
C CYS A 80 -9.46 5.24 5.83
N THR A 81 -8.47 5.94 5.29
CA THR A 81 -8.69 6.98 4.27
C THR A 81 -8.79 6.43 2.86
N PHE A 82 -8.05 5.36 2.55
CA PHE A 82 -7.89 4.87 1.18
C PHE A 82 -8.48 3.49 0.94
N ASN A 83 -8.67 2.66 1.96
CA ASN A 83 -9.24 1.33 1.79
C ASN A 83 -10.66 1.42 1.19
N GLY A 84 -10.86 0.75 0.05
CA GLY A 84 -12.12 0.77 -0.69
C GLY A 84 -12.32 1.97 -1.63
N LYS A 85 -11.38 2.91 -1.72
CA LYS A 85 -11.43 3.98 -2.75
C LYS A 85 -11.07 3.43 -4.12
N ASN A 86 -11.76 3.93 -5.15
CA ASN A 86 -11.44 3.64 -6.54
C ASN A 86 -10.24 4.47 -7.02
N PHE A 87 -9.33 3.82 -7.73
CA PHE A 87 -8.38 4.53 -8.60
C PHE A 87 -9.17 5.07 -9.78
N SER A 88 -9.42 6.38 -9.77
CA SER A 88 -10.03 7.05 -10.91
C SER A 88 -8.90 7.43 -11.87
N PRO A 89 -9.02 7.18 -13.18
CA PRO A 89 -8.10 7.79 -14.13
C PRO A 89 -8.18 9.30 -13.95
N ALA A 90 -7.03 9.96 -13.88
CA ALA A 90 -7.00 11.41 -13.91
C ALA A 90 -7.70 11.85 -15.21
N GLU A 91 -8.72 12.72 -15.09
CA GLU A 91 -9.34 13.39 -16.24
C GLU A 91 -8.31 14.22 -17.01
#